data_AF-A0A6I3MPZ8-F1
#
_entry.id   AF-A0A6I3MPZ8-F1
#
_cell.length_a   1.000
_cell.length_b   1.000
_cell.length_c   1.000
_cell.angle_alpha   90.00
_cell.angle_beta   90.00
_cell.angle_gamma   90.00
#
_symmetry.space_group_name_H-M   'P 1'
#
loop_
_entity.id
_entity.type
_entity.pdbx_description
1 polymer ?
#
loop_
_entity_poly.entity_id
_entity_poly.type
_entity_poly.pdbx_seq_one_letter_code
_entity_poly.pdbx_strand_id
1 'polypeptide(L)'
;MDQRLFELGEFIRVRREAAQQSIRDLSRIAGISNPYLSQIERGLRKPSADILQQIAKALQISAETLYVQAGILDGDVERFSENKSQATADSVEAAIHGDAQLSAVQKETLLSVYRSYVNPTIG
;
A
#
# COMPACT_ATOMS: atom_id res chain seq x y z
N MET A 1 6.92 14.55 19.57
CA MET A 1 6.27 13.37 18.95
C MET A 1 6.98 13.10 17.65
N ASP A 2 7.15 11.82 17.27
CA ASP A 2 7.72 11.47 15.98
C ASP A 2 6.68 11.77 14.89
N GLN A 3 6.97 12.77 14.06
CA GLN A 3 6.06 13.28 13.04
C GLN A 3 5.69 12.18 12.02
N ARG A 4 6.64 11.33 11.63
CA ARG A 4 6.40 10.24 10.68
C ARG A 4 5.45 9.20 11.25
N LEU A 5 5.55 8.93 12.55
CA LEU A 5 4.70 7.95 13.22
C LEU A 5 3.24 8.44 13.29
N PHE A 6 3.04 9.75 13.48
CA PHE A 6 1.71 10.37 13.40
C PHE A 6 1.14 10.27 11.98
N GLU A 7 1.94 10.60 10.96
CA GLU A 7 1.53 10.52 9.54
C GLU A 7 1.19 9.09 9.10
N LEU A 8 1.91 8.08 9.60
CA LEU A 8 1.57 6.66 9.40
C LEU A 8 0.24 6.30 10.05
N GLY A 9 0.04 6.73 11.31
CA GLY A 9 -1.19 6.47 12.04
C GLY A 9 -2.42 7.06 11.35
N GLU A 10 -2.32 8.33 10.94
CA GLU A 10 -3.38 9.02 10.19
C GLU A 10 -3.63 8.37 8.83
N PHE A 11 -2.58 7.94 8.11
CA PHE A 11 -2.75 7.21 6.85
C PHE A 11 -3.56 5.93 7.03
N ILE A 12 -3.20 5.10 8.04
CA ILE A 12 -3.93 3.85 8.34
C ILE A 12 -5.39 4.16 8.67
N ARG A 13 -5.64 5.19 9.48
CA ARG A 13 -6.99 5.63 9.84
C ARG A 13 -7.82 6.04 8.62
N VAL A 14 -7.27 6.88 7.74
CA VAL A 14 -7.94 7.35 6.52
C VAL A 14 -8.28 6.17 5.61
N ARG A 15 -7.35 5.23 5.40
CA ARG A 15 -7.59 4.02 4.58
C ARG A 15 -8.68 3.13 5.19
N ARG A 16 -8.67 2.97 6.51
CA ARG A 16 -9.70 2.21 7.24
C ARG A 16 -11.09 2.84 7.07
N GLU A 17 -11.19 4.15 7.26
CA GLU A 17 -12.45 4.89 7.13
C GLU A 17 -12.97 4.89 5.68
N ALA A 18 -12.09 5.02 4.68
CA ALA A 18 -12.43 4.88 3.27
C ALA A 18 -12.97 3.47 2.92
N ALA A 19 -12.46 2.43 3.58
CA ALA A 19 -12.96 1.06 3.48
C ALA A 19 -14.21 0.80 4.33
N GLN A 20 -14.77 1.83 4.99
CA GLN A 20 -15.92 1.74 5.90
C GLN A 20 -15.74 0.71 7.04
N GLN A 21 -14.49 0.45 7.43
CA GLN A 21 -14.17 -0.49 8.49
C GLN A 21 -14.15 0.23 9.85
N SER A 22 -14.83 -0.34 10.84
CA SER A 22 -14.62 0.09 12.22
C SER A 22 -13.20 -0.29 12.67
N ILE A 23 -12.66 0.39 13.68
CA ILE A 23 -11.37 0.01 14.27
C ILE A 23 -11.40 -1.43 14.83
N ARG A 24 -12.59 -1.90 15.26
CA ARG A 24 -12.80 -3.28 15.73
C ARG A 24 -12.75 -4.28 14.58
N ASP A 25 -13.26 -3.93 13.42
CA ASP A 25 -13.20 -4.79 12.24
C ASP A 25 -11.79 -4.89 11.70
N LEU A 26 -11.10 -3.76 11.54
CA LEU A 26 -9.72 -3.79 11.05
C LEU A 26 -8.81 -4.58 11.99
N SER A 27 -8.90 -4.34 13.31
CA SER A 27 -8.10 -5.10 14.29
C SER A 27 -8.37 -6.61 14.24
N ARG A 28 -9.64 -7.02 14.11
CA ARG A 28 -10.02 -8.42 13.95
C ARG A 28 -9.46 -9.05 12.68
N ILE A 29 -9.57 -8.38 11.54
CA ILE A 29 -9.07 -8.89 10.24
C ILE A 29 -7.54 -8.93 10.23
N ALA A 30 -6.90 -7.91 10.78
CA ALA A 30 -5.45 -7.82 10.89
C ALA A 30 -4.88 -8.72 12.00
N GLY A 31 -5.69 -9.42 12.79
CA GLY A 31 -5.19 -10.31 13.85
C GLY A 31 -4.47 -9.60 15.01
N ILE A 32 -4.69 -8.29 15.19
CA ILE A 32 -4.07 -7.49 16.24
C ILE A 32 -5.10 -6.98 17.24
N SER A 33 -4.66 -6.60 18.44
CA SER A 33 -5.58 -6.07 19.44
C SER A 33 -6.08 -4.68 19.09
N ASN A 34 -7.36 -4.41 19.36
CA ASN A 34 -7.98 -3.11 19.14
C ASN A 34 -7.26 -1.95 19.89
N PRO A 35 -6.85 -2.10 21.17
CA PRO A 35 -6.08 -1.07 21.86
C PRO A 35 -4.74 -0.77 21.17
N TYR A 36 -4.07 -1.79 20.61
CA TYR A 36 -2.79 -1.60 19.93
C TYR A 36 -2.96 -0.88 18.59
N LEU A 37 -3.96 -1.27 17.78
CA LEU A 37 -4.30 -0.55 16.54
C LEU A 37 -4.67 0.91 16.83
N SER A 38 -5.44 1.18 17.89
CA SER A 38 -5.77 2.55 18.31
C SER A 38 -4.54 3.37 18.71
N GLN A 39 -3.53 2.74 19.31
CA GLN A 39 -2.27 3.42 19.61
C GLN A 39 -1.46 3.72 18.35
N ILE A 40 -1.48 2.83 17.36
CA ILE A 40 -0.83 3.02 16.07
C ILE A 40 -1.49 4.18 15.30
N GLU A 41 -2.83 4.18 15.16
CA GLU A 41 -3.57 5.24 14.44
C GLU A 41 -3.35 6.64 15.04
N ARG A 42 -3.01 6.73 16.34
CA ARG A 42 -2.70 7.99 17.02
C ARG A 42 -1.21 8.35 17.01
N GLY A 43 -0.38 7.57 16.34
CA GLY A 43 1.08 7.74 16.33
C GLY A 43 1.76 7.53 17.69
N LEU A 44 1.13 6.80 18.62
CA LEU A 44 1.64 6.58 19.98
C LEU A 44 2.54 5.34 20.08
N ARG A 45 2.50 4.46 19.07
CA ARG A 45 3.28 3.22 19.03
C ARG A 45 3.83 2.97 17.65
N LYS A 46 5.14 2.70 17.59
CA LYS A 46 5.82 2.25 16.38
C LYS A 46 5.47 0.77 16.11
N PRO A 47 4.75 0.45 15.02
CA PRO A 47 4.50 -0.94 14.65
C PRO A 47 5.77 -1.61 14.11
N SER A 48 5.86 -2.93 14.24
CA SER A 48 6.90 -3.73 13.56
C SER A 48 6.54 -3.95 12.09
N ALA A 49 7.51 -4.39 11.28
CA ALA A 49 7.27 -4.70 9.87
C ALA A 49 6.20 -5.78 9.66
N ASP A 50 6.13 -6.78 10.55
CA ASP A 50 5.11 -7.84 10.51
C ASP A 50 3.71 -7.29 10.79
N ILE A 51 3.57 -6.40 11.79
CA ILE A 51 2.30 -5.73 12.10
C ILE A 51 1.83 -4.86 10.94
N LEU A 52 2.76 -4.18 10.27
CA LEU A 52 2.45 -3.42 9.06
C LEU A 52 1.98 -4.33 7.91
N GLN A 53 2.55 -5.53 7.72
CA GLN A 53 2.03 -6.48 6.72
C GLN A 53 0.62 -6.93 7.04
N GLN A 54 0.34 -7.26 8.30
CA GLN A 54 -0.98 -7.68 8.75
C GLN A 54 -2.03 -6.59 8.52
N ILE A 55 -1.71 -5.33 8.87
CA ILE A 55 -2.57 -4.17 8.63
C ILE A 55 -2.75 -3.93 7.11
N ALA A 56 -1.68 -3.98 6.32
CA ALA A 56 -1.75 -3.79 4.87
C ALA A 56 -2.64 -4.84 4.20
N LYS A 57 -2.50 -6.11 4.58
CA LYS A 57 -3.35 -7.21 4.11
C LYS A 57 -4.82 -7.00 4.46
N ALA A 58 -5.10 -6.54 5.68
CA ALA A 58 -6.46 -6.27 6.14
C ALA A 58 -7.11 -5.06 5.45
N LEU A 59 -6.30 -4.07 5.06
CA LEU A 59 -6.70 -2.91 4.26
C LEU A 59 -6.67 -3.17 2.74
N GLN A 60 -6.24 -4.37 2.31
CA GLN A 60 -6.05 -4.74 0.91
C GLN A 60 -5.15 -3.76 0.13
N ILE A 61 -4.05 -3.34 0.76
CA ILE A 61 -3.00 -2.50 0.14
C ILE A 61 -1.64 -3.20 0.18
N SER A 62 -0.69 -2.69 -0.60
CA SER A 62 0.69 -3.14 -0.51
C SER A 62 1.30 -2.79 0.85
N ALA A 63 2.02 -3.75 1.45
CA ALA A 63 2.81 -3.50 2.66
C ALA A 63 3.92 -2.46 2.43
N GLU A 64 4.42 -2.38 1.20
CA GLU A 64 5.41 -1.38 0.76
C GLU A 64 4.91 0.05 1.01
N THR A 65 3.63 0.33 0.73
CA THR A 65 3.03 1.65 0.98
C THR A 65 3.14 2.03 2.46
N LEU A 66 2.88 1.08 3.36
CA LEU A 66 3.03 1.33 4.79
C LEU A 66 4.50 1.40 5.23
N TYR A 67 5.41 0.69 4.57
CA TYR A 67 6.84 0.75 4.86
C TYR A 67 7.46 2.08 4.47
N VAL A 68 7.08 2.64 3.33
CA VAL A 68 7.48 3.99 2.89
C VAL A 68 6.95 5.02 3.90
N GLN A 69 5.66 4.93 4.25
CA GLN A 69 5.06 5.84 5.23
C GLN A 69 5.71 5.72 6.63
N ALA A 70 6.16 4.52 7.00
CA ALA A 70 6.88 4.27 8.24
C ALA A 70 8.37 4.66 8.19
N GLY A 71 8.90 5.05 7.02
CA GLY A 71 10.33 5.29 6.79
C GLY A 71 11.19 4.04 7.00
N ILE A 72 10.63 2.84 6.78
CA ILE A 72 11.33 1.55 6.83
C ILE A 72 11.97 1.25 5.47
N LEU A 73 11.30 1.62 4.38
CA LEU A 73 11.94 1.82 3.09
C LEU A 73 12.21 3.32 2.94
N ASP A 74 13.47 3.72 3.03
CA ASP A 74 13.92 4.85 2.22
C ASP A 74 13.77 4.41 0.76
N GLY A 75 13.32 5.29 -0.14
CA GLY A 75 12.80 4.99 -1.48
C GLY A 75 13.69 4.28 -2.52
N ASP A 76 14.46 3.28 -2.11
CA ASP A 76 15.18 2.35 -2.97
C ASP A 76 14.33 1.08 -3.14
N VAL A 77 13.38 1.19 -4.07
CA VAL A 77 12.46 0.16 -4.59
C VAL A 77 13.18 -1.13 -5.05
N GLU A 78 14.51 -1.15 -5.06
CA GLU A 78 15.33 -2.20 -5.64
C GLU A 78 15.55 -3.44 -4.73
N ARG A 79 15.58 -3.31 -3.40
CA ARG A 79 15.98 -4.44 -2.53
C ARG A 79 14.88 -5.47 -2.25
N PHE A 80 13.61 -5.12 -2.40
CA PHE A 80 12.50 -6.08 -2.37
C PHE A 80 12.09 -6.53 -3.79
N SER A 81 12.78 -6.04 -4.83
CA SER A 81 12.56 -6.34 -6.24
C SER A 81 12.96 -7.77 -6.65
N GLU A 82 13.59 -8.54 -5.77
CA GLU A 82 13.86 -9.97 -6.03
C GLU A 82 12.57 -10.79 -6.17
N ASN A 83 11.46 -10.36 -5.53
CA ASN A 83 10.12 -10.94 -5.75
C ASN A 83 9.37 -10.30 -6.93
N LYS A 84 9.89 -9.20 -7.50
CA LYS A 84 9.25 -8.44 -8.58
C LYS A 84 9.48 -9.08 -9.94
N SER A 85 10.58 -9.79 -10.18
CA SER A 85 10.85 -10.45 -11.47
C SER A 85 9.78 -11.49 -11.86
N GLN A 86 9.15 -12.14 -10.89
CA GLN A 86 8.03 -13.06 -11.13
C GLN A 86 6.70 -12.28 -11.30
N ALA A 87 6.45 -11.28 -10.46
CA ALA A 87 5.22 -10.49 -10.50
C ALA A 87 5.14 -9.50 -11.68
N THR A 88 6.27 -9.07 -12.26
CA THR A 88 6.31 -8.22 -13.45
C THR A 88 5.81 -8.95 -14.68
N ALA A 89 6.06 -10.26 -14.79
CA ALA A 89 5.55 -11.08 -15.88
C ALA A 89 4.02 -11.17 -15.85
N ASP A 90 3.43 -11.21 -14.65
CA ASP A 90 1.97 -11.28 -14.43
C ASP A 90 1.30 -9.92 -14.22
N SER A 91 2.03 -8.81 -14.46
CA SER A 91 1.49 -7.47 -14.24
C SER A 91 0.51 -7.04 -15.35
N VAL A 92 -0.50 -6.24 -14.99
CA VAL A 92 -1.44 -5.65 -15.97
C VAL A 92 -0.68 -4.82 -17.01
N GLU A 93 0.37 -4.10 -16.61
CA GLU A 93 1.21 -3.35 -17.55
C GLU A 93 1.93 -4.28 -18.54
N ALA A 94 2.47 -5.42 -18.11
CA ALA A 94 3.09 -6.40 -19.00
C ALA A 94 2.07 -7.04 -19.97
N ALA A 95 0.85 -7.32 -19.51
CA ALA A 95 -0.23 -7.80 -20.37
C ALA A 95 -0.58 -6.77 -21.46
N ILE A 96 -0.69 -5.49 -21.12
CA ILE A 96 -0.95 -4.40 -22.09
C ILE A 96 0.22 -4.27 -23.09
N HIS A 97 1.47 -4.36 -22.62
CA HIS A 97 2.63 -4.31 -23.49
C HIS A 97 2.71 -5.52 -24.44
N GLY A 98 2.33 -6.71 -23.97
CA GLY A 98 2.35 -7.97 -24.73
C GLY A 98 1.19 -8.17 -25.71
N ASP A 99 0.11 -7.39 -25.59
CA ASP A 99 -1.06 -7.54 -26.46
C ASP A 99 -0.76 -7.10 -27.90
N ALA A 100 -0.90 -8.03 -28.85
CA ALA A 100 -0.63 -7.80 -30.27
C ALA A 100 -1.79 -7.08 -31.00
N GLN A 101 -2.98 -7.01 -30.39
CA GLN A 101 -4.14 -6.31 -30.96
C GLN A 101 -4.08 -4.80 -30.72
N LEU A 102 -3.23 -4.34 -29.79
CA LEU A 102 -3.09 -2.93 -29.44
C LEU A 102 -1.95 -2.26 -30.23
N SER A 103 -2.27 -1.12 -30.84
CA SER A 103 -1.25 -0.20 -31.36
C SER A 103 -0.45 0.47 -30.24
N ALA A 104 0.73 1.00 -30.56
CA ALA A 104 1.57 1.70 -29.59
C ALA A 104 0.85 2.84 -28.85
N VAL A 105 0.01 3.59 -29.56
CA VAL A 105 -0.78 4.70 -28.98
C VAL A 105 -1.85 4.19 -28.03
N GLN A 106 -2.52 3.08 -28.36
CA GLN A 106 -3.53 2.47 -27.50
C GLN A 106 -2.91 1.90 -26.22
N LYS A 107 -1.73 1.28 -26.32
CA LYS A 107 -0.96 0.81 -25.16
C LYS A 107 -0.64 1.97 -24.22
N GLU A 108 -0.11 3.07 -24.75
CA GLU A 108 0.23 4.24 -23.95
C GLU A 108 -0.99 4.86 -23.26
N THR A 109 -2.12 4.92 -23.97
CA THR A 109 -3.38 5.45 -23.42
C THR A 109 -3.88 4.58 -22.27
N LEU A 110 -3.91 3.25 -22.45
CA LEU A 110 -4.35 2.32 -21.41
C LEU A 110 -3.43 2.36 -20.19
N LEU A 111 -2.11 2.43 -20.40
CA LEU A 111 -1.13 2.55 -19.33
C LEU A 111 -1.29 3.85 -18.55
N SER A 112 -1.51 4.98 -19.24
CA SER A 112 -1.75 6.28 -18.61
C SER A 112 -2.99 6.25 -17.70
N VAL A 113 -4.10 5.74 -18.22
CA VAL A 113 -5.35 5.59 -17.46
C VAL A 113 -5.17 4.64 -16.29
N TYR A 114 -4.58 3.47 -16.51
CA TYR A 114 -4.30 2.51 -15.45
C TYR A 114 -3.45 3.14 -14.34
N ARG A 115 -2.33 3.78 -14.69
CA ARG A 115 -1.43 4.43 -13.73
C ARG A 115 -2.11 5.53 -12.94
N SER A 116 -3.05 6.28 -13.54
CA SER A 116 -3.83 7.31 -12.83
C SER A 116 -4.70 6.76 -11.70
N TYR A 117 -5.12 5.49 -11.79
CA TYR A 117 -5.92 4.84 -10.76
C TYR A 117 -5.07 4.14 -9.69
N VAL A 118 -3.91 3.61 -10.07
CA VAL A 118 -3.06 2.82 -9.15
C VAL A 118 -2.04 3.69 -8.42
N ASN A 119 -1.57 4.77 -9.04
CA ASN A 119 -0.71 5.79 -8.43
C ASN A 119 -1.40 7.15 -8.51
N PRO A 120 -2.42 7.43 -7.68
CA PRO A 120 -3.01 8.75 -7.66
C PRO A 120 -1.94 9.73 -7.17
N THR A 121 -1.42 10.54 -8.09
CA THR A 121 -0.59 11.70 -7.76
C THR A 121 -1.42 12.60 -6.86
N ILE A 122 -1.17 12.54 -5.55
CA ILE A 122 -1.74 13.48 -4.60
C ILE A 122 -1.00 14.80 -4.83
N GLY A 123 -1.73 15.78 -5.37
CA GLY A 123 -1.27 17.16 -5.49
C GLY A 123 -1.24 17.88 -4.16
#